data_AF-A0AAD7FLI6-F1
#
_entry.id   AF-A0AAD7FLI6-F1
#
_cell.length_a   1.000
_cell.length_b   1.000
_cell.length_c   1.000
_cell.angle_alpha   90.00
_cell.angle_beta   90.00
_cell.angle_gamma   90.00
#
_symmetry.space_group_name_H-M   'P 1'
#
loop_
_entity.id
_entity.type
_entity.pdbx_description
1 polymer ?
#
loop_
_entity_poly.entity_id
_entity_poly.type
_entity_poly.pdbx_seq_one_letter_code
_entity_poly.pdbx_strand_id
1 'polypeptide(L)'
;MGSGSDNLDYSTFAFDHRITRSIFLSGLVILIYDHLLTLRTEIKYIWSSKLRLSTCWFFTVRYLGLGLTLVMFSYYFGASDHEEEWAWQIFIVSLEVLVEVTLALRVIAMYGFNRMILLGFLAATCTVVGISLWGLIEYGEHPDLIEEPGLSGCHPAFSGAAALRPATIWEIILLFDCVVFVLTVRRAYQRHSLPLYSGSLVQRMVTDGSMYFGIIVLSNLANVLSLYLGDLLLGGLMSWFTTNMSLALICRLMLNLHEAGAHGVASEAPEATLDLHSIRFAMPRSEGADVEYSMDEIVE
;
A
#
# COMPACT_ATOMS: atom_id res chain seq x y z
N MET A 1 23.16 -52.97 11.43
CA MET A 1 23.56 -51.57 11.20
C MET A 1 22.77 -51.08 10.01
N GLY A 2 21.56 -50.60 10.25
CA GLY A 2 20.60 -50.20 9.22
C GLY A 2 19.60 -49.23 9.83
N SER A 3 19.24 -48.23 9.03
CA SER A 3 18.21 -47.19 9.22
C SER A 3 18.36 -46.28 10.45
N GLY A 4 19.04 -45.15 10.26
CA GLY A 4 19.05 -44.04 11.23
C GLY A 4 18.94 -42.65 10.59
N SER A 5 18.56 -42.54 9.31
CA SER A 5 18.68 -41.29 8.54
C SER A 5 17.38 -40.77 7.91
N ASP A 6 16.26 -41.48 8.00
CA ASP A 6 15.08 -41.14 7.17
C ASP A 6 13.85 -40.68 8.00
N ASN A 7 14.04 -40.46 9.30
CA ASN A 7 13.05 -39.81 10.17
C ASN A 7 13.41 -38.33 10.36
N LEU A 8 13.48 -37.55 9.27
CA LEU A 8 13.24 -36.12 9.42
C LEU A 8 11.85 -35.98 10.05
N ASP A 9 11.83 -35.36 11.22
CA ASP A 9 10.87 -35.57 12.29
C ASP A 9 9.46 -35.11 11.87
N TYR A 10 8.58 -36.04 11.49
CA TYR A 10 7.18 -35.77 11.09
C TYR A 10 6.44 -34.81 12.05
N SER A 11 6.75 -34.88 13.34
CA SER A 11 6.21 -33.95 14.34
C SER A 11 6.66 -32.51 14.13
N THR A 12 7.93 -32.29 13.80
CA THR A 12 8.49 -30.96 13.52
C THR A 12 7.87 -30.40 12.23
N PHE A 13 7.78 -31.21 11.17
CA PHE A 13 7.12 -30.79 9.93
C PHE A 13 5.64 -30.41 10.13
N ALA A 14 4.88 -31.23 10.86
CA ALA A 14 3.48 -30.95 11.17
C ALA A 14 3.31 -29.71 12.06
N PHE A 15 4.26 -29.43 12.94
CA PHE A 15 4.27 -28.24 13.78
C PHE A 15 4.53 -26.97 12.96
N ASP A 16 5.57 -26.98 12.12
CA ASP A 16 5.93 -25.85 11.27
C ASP A 16 4.80 -25.52 10.30
N HIS A 17 4.19 -26.54 9.68
CA HIS A 17 3.04 -26.36 8.81
C HIS A 17 1.85 -25.68 9.51
N ARG A 18 1.58 -26.02 10.78
CA ARG A 18 0.51 -25.36 11.56
C ARG A 18 0.84 -23.91 11.86
N ILE A 19 2.10 -23.61 12.16
CA ILE A 19 2.57 -22.23 12.38
C ILE A 19 2.38 -21.40 11.12
N THR A 20 2.90 -21.87 9.98
CA THR A 20 2.84 -21.13 8.71
C THR A 20 1.39 -20.85 8.32
N ARG A 21 0.50 -21.85 8.40
CA ARG A 21 -0.94 -21.65 8.15
C ARG A 21 -1.59 -20.63 9.08
N SER A 22 -1.25 -20.65 10.36
CA SER A 22 -1.82 -19.72 11.34
C SER A 22 -1.40 -18.28 11.05
N ILE A 23 -0.14 -18.07 10.67
CA ILE A 23 0.40 -16.75 10.35
C ILE A 23 -0.20 -16.24 9.03
N PHE A 24 -0.31 -17.10 8.01
CA PHE A 24 -0.95 -16.75 6.75
C PHE A 24 -2.41 -16.32 6.95
N LEU A 25 -3.15 -17.10 7.75
CA LEU A 25 -4.54 -16.76 8.12
C LEU A 25 -4.60 -15.42 8.86
N SER A 26 -3.67 -15.16 9.78
CA SER A 26 -3.64 -13.90 10.54
C SER A 26 -3.49 -12.67 9.62
N GLY A 27 -2.67 -12.78 8.56
CA GLY A 27 -2.52 -11.72 7.56
C GLY A 27 -3.85 -11.41 6.85
N LEU A 28 -4.55 -12.43 6.40
CA LEU A 28 -5.88 -12.28 5.78
C LEU A 28 -6.90 -11.67 6.74
N VAL A 29 -6.93 -12.16 7.99
CA VAL A 29 -7.86 -11.65 9.01
C VAL A 29 -7.62 -10.17 9.25
N ILE A 30 -6.37 -9.73 9.36
CA ILE A 30 -6.04 -8.31 9.53
C ILE A 30 -6.51 -7.49 8.34
N LEU A 31 -6.29 -7.95 7.11
CA LEU A 31 -6.74 -7.24 5.91
C LEU A 31 -8.27 -7.11 5.86
N ILE A 32 -9.00 -8.20 6.08
CA ILE A 32 -10.47 -8.18 6.08
C ILE A 32 -11.00 -7.31 7.24
N TYR A 33 -10.44 -7.48 8.43
CA TYR A 33 -10.84 -6.70 9.60
C TYR A 33 -10.63 -5.19 9.35
N ASP A 34 -9.52 -4.82 8.72
CA ASP A 34 -9.28 -3.45 8.32
C ASP A 34 -10.33 -2.92 7.32
N HIS A 35 -10.66 -3.73 6.30
CA HIS A 35 -11.68 -3.36 5.32
C HIS A 35 -13.01 -3.04 6.00
N LEU A 36 -13.44 -3.89 6.93
CA LEU A 36 -14.70 -3.71 7.65
C LEU A 36 -14.69 -2.45 8.53
N LEU A 37 -13.59 -2.20 9.25
CA LEU A 37 -13.47 -1.02 10.11
C LEU A 37 -13.49 0.29 9.32
N THR A 38 -12.85 0.30 8.17
CA THR A 38 -12.66 1.53 7.36
C THR A 38 -13.80 1.77 6.37
N LEU A 39 -14.70 0.80 6.16
CA LEU A 39 -15.79 0.86 5.19
C LEU A 39 -16.70 2.09 5.38
N ARG A 40 -17.05 2.44 6.63
CA ARG A 40 -17.93 3.60 6.89
C ARG A 40 -17.29 4.91 6.42
N THR A 41 -16.01 5.09 6.73
CA THR A 41 -15.22 6.26 6.35
C THR A 41 -15.01 6.27 4.84
N GLU A 42 -14.76 5.11 4.24
CA GLU A 42 -14.61 4.94 2.80
C GLU A 42 -15.86 5.38 2.03
N ILE A 43 -17.05 4.90 2.42
CA ILE A 43 -18.32 5.29 1.81
C ILE A 43 -18.52 6.80 1.91
N LYS A 44 -18.19 7.39 3.07
CA LYS A 44 -18.38 8.81 3.31
C LYS A 44 -17.46 9.70 2.47
N TYR A 45 -16.17 9.36 2.34
CA TYR A 45 -15.16 10.26 1.76
C TYR A 45 -14.70 9.90 0.35
N ILE A 46 -14.86 8.64 -0.07
CA ILE A 46 -14.37 8.17 -1.36
C ILE A 46 -15.54 7.91 -2.32
N TRP A 47 -16.56 7.19 -1.88
CA TRP A 47 -17.70 6.83 -2.74
C TRP A 47 -18.57 8.04 -3.10
N SER A 48 -18.66 9.02 -2.21
CA SER A 48 -19.36 10.29 -2.45
C SER A 48 -18.51 11.30 -3.24
N SER A 49 -17.23 11.03 -3.45
CA SER A 49 -16.30 11.96 -4.08
C SER A 49 -16.36 11.89 -5.61
N LYS A 50 -15.95 12.97 -6.28
CA LYS A 50 -15.75 12.95 -7.73
C LYS A 50 -14.65 11.94 -8.08
N LEU A 51 -14.87 11.11 -9.10
CA LEU A 51 -13.86 10.18 -9.60
C LEU A 51 -12.61 10.94 -10.06
N ARG A 52 -11.54 10.84 -9.27
CA ARG A 52 -10.21 11.37 -9.57
C ARG A 52 -9.23 10.20 -9.69
N LEU A 53 -8.05 10.46 -10.26
CA LEU A 53 -6.99 9.45 -10.38
C LEU A 53 -6.63 8.84 -9.00
N SER A 54 -6.59 9.65 -7.93
CA SER A 54 -6.32 9.16 -6.57
C SER A 54 -7.40 8.22 -6.04
N THR A 55 -8.67 8.50 -6.36
CA THR A 55 -9.82 7.66 -6.00
C THR A 55 -9.79 6.34 -6.76
N CYS A 56 -9.50 6.38 -8.06
CA CYS A 56 -9.32 5.18 -8.88
C CYS A 56 -8.15 4.32 -8.35
N TRP A 57 -7.00 4.94 -8.08
CA TRP A 57 -5.85 4.26 -7.50
C TRP A 57 -6.16 3.61 -6.15
N PHE A 58 -6.93 4.29 -5.30
CA PHE A 58 -7.40 3.72 -4.03
C PHE A 58 -8.23 2.46 -4.25
N PHE A 59 -9.20 2.49 -5.16
CA PHE A 59 -10.03 1.31 -5.47
C PHE A 59 -9.19 0.16 -6.02
N THR A 60 -8.22 0.45 -6.89
CA THR A 60 -7.26 -0.55 -7.39
C THR A 60 -6.51 -1.19 -6.23
N VAL A 61 -5.76 -0.42 -5.44
CA VAL A 61 -4.94 -0.98 -4.34
C VAL A 61 -5.79 -1.79 -3.36
N ARG A 62 -6.97 -1.27 -3.01
CA ARG A 62 -7.84 -1.88 -2.00
C ARG A 62 -8.54 -3.15 -2.48
N TYR A 63 -9.29 -3.07 -3.59
CA TYR A 63 -10.13 -4.18 -4.02
C TYR A 63 -9.41 -5.17 -4.92
N LEU A 64 -8.45 -4.72 -5.75
CA LEU A 64 -7.56 -5.65 -6.44
C LEU A 64 -6.69 -6.37 -5.41
N GLY A 65 -6.16 -5.63 -4.42
CA GLY A 65 -5.40 -6.20 -3.31
C GLY A 65 -6.17 -7.29 -2.56
N LEU A 66 -7.39 -7.00 -2.13
CA LEU A 66 -8.26 -7.97 -1.47
C LEU A 66 -8.61 -9.16 -2.37
N GLY A 67 -8.94 -8.91 -3.64
CA GLY A 67 -9.30 -9.96 -4.60
C GLY A 67 -8.16 -10.95 -4.83
N LEU A 68 -6.95 -10.45 -5.13
CA LEU A 68 -5.76 -11.28 -5.31
C LEU A 68 -5.42 -12.04 -4.02
N THR A 69 -5.57 -11.41 -2.86
CA THR A 69 -5.38 -12.05 -1.56
C THR A 69 -6.34 -13.22 -1.34
N LEU A 70 -7.62 -13.08 -1.71
CA LEU A 70 -8.62 -14.14 -1.57
C LEU A 70 -8.36 -15.31 -2.53
N VAL A 71 -7.95 -15.02 -3.77
CA VAL A 71 -7.54 -16.05 -4.74
C VAL A 71 -6.36 -16.86 -4.20
N MET A 72 -5.34 -16.18 -3.70
CA MET A 72 -4.17 -16.81 -3.07
C MET A 72 -4.53 -17.66 -1.85
N PHE A 73 -5.41 -17.16 -0.98
CA PHE A 73 -5.92 -17.93 0.14
C PHE A 73 -6.62 -19.22 -0.33
N SER A 74 -7.42 -19.14 -1.39
CA SER A 74 -8.10 -20.32 -1.94
C SER A 74 -7.12 -21.36 -2.49
N TYR A 75 -6.02 -20.94 -3.09
CA TYR A 75 -4.97 -21.84 -3.58
C TYR A 75 -4.21 -22.50 -2.42
N TYR A 76 -3.84 -21.71 -1.41
CA TYR A 76 -3.04 -22.20 -0.28
C TYR A 76 -3.83 -23.12 0.68
N PHE A 77 -5.13 -22.87 0.86
CA PHE A 77 -6.00 -23.65 1.77
C PHE A 77 -6.91 -24.65 1.05
N GLY A 78 -7.02 -24.59 -0.28
CA GLY A 78 -7.86 -25.46 -1.10
C GLY A 78 -7.16 -26.76 -1.51
N ALA A 79 -7.96 -27.69 -2.06
CA ALA A 79 -7.49 -28.92 -2.68
C ALA A 79 -7.29 -28.71 -4.20
N SER A 80 -6.60 -27.64 -4.56
CA SER A 80 -6.36 -27.27 -5.96
C SER A 80 -5.19 -28.07 -6.53
N ASP A 81 -5.31 -28.51 -7.79
CA ASP A 81 -4.24 -29.16 -8.52
C ASP A 81 -3.02 -28.24 -8.65
N HIS A 82 -1.81 -28.81 -8.53
CA HIS A 82 -0.52 -28.11 -8.48
C HIS A 82 -0.14 -27.37 -9.78
N GLU A 83 -0.96 -27.43 -10.83
CA GLU A 83 -0.63 -26.91 -12.16
C GLU A 83 -0.54 -25.36 -12.25
N GLU A 84 -0.89 -24.62 -11.20
CA GLU A 84 -0.87 -23.13 -11.17
C GLU A 84 0.08 -22.50 -10.12
N GLU A 85 1.21 -23.13 -9.80
CA GLU A 85 2.24 -22.56 -8.91
C GLU A 85 2.74 -21.16 -9.34
N TRP A 86 2.87 -20.95 -10.65
CA TRP A 86 3.30 -19.68 -11.23
C TRP A 86 2.32 -18.55 -10.91
N ALA A 87 1.04 -18.87 -10.72
CA ALA A 87 0.02 -17.89 -10.35
C ALA A 87 0.31 -17.30 -8.97
N TRP A 88 0.73 -18.13 -7.99
CA TRP A 88 1.10 -17.66 -6.66
C TRP A 88 2.20 -16.60 -6.70
N GLN A 89 3.27 -16.88 -7.45
CA GLN A 89 4.40 -15.96 -7.59
C GLN A 89 4.01 -14.66 -8.31
N ILE A 90 3.22 -14.74 -9.37
CA ILE A 90 2.73 -13.56 -10.08
C ILE A 90 1.85 -12.70 -9.16
N PHE A 91 0.97 -13.32 -8.37
CA PHE A 91 0.07 -12.60 -7.47
C PHE A 91 0.83 -11.89 -6.35
N ILE A 92 1.77 -12.56 -5.68
CA ILE A 92 2.55 -11.92 -4.61
C ILE A 92 3.40 -10.76 -5.16
N VAL A 93 4.07 -10.96 -6.31
CA VAL A 93 4.83 -9.88 -6.98
C VAL A 93 3.91 -8.72 -7.38
N SER A 94 2.72 -9.02 -7.90
CA SER A 94 1.74 -7.98 -8.27
C SER A 94 1.30 -7.15 -7.06
N LEU A 95 1.07 -7.79 -5.90
CA LEU A 95 0.70 -7.09 -4.67
C LEU A 95 1.85 -6.22 -4.14
N GLU A 96 3.08 -6.72 -4.14
CA GLU A 96 4.25 -5.94 -3.71
C GLU A 96 4.49 -4.73 -4.62
N VAL A 97 4.37 -4.90 -5.94
CA VAL A 97 4.47 -3.78 -6.88
C VAL A 97 3.40 -2.70 -6.60
N LEU A 98 2.17 -3.10 -6.28
CA LEU A 98 1.11 -2.15 -5.89
C LEU A 98 1.47 -1.38 -4.62
N VAL A 99 2.01 -2.07 -3.62
CA VAL A 99 2.49 -1.49 -2.35
C VAL A 99 3.61 -0.49 -2.63
N GLU A 100 4.69 -0.91 -3.29
CA GLU A 100 5.86 -0.09 -3.58
C GLU A 100 5.54 1.15 -4.40
N VAL A 101 4.76 1.00 -5.48
CA VAL A 101 4.34 2.13 -6.31
C VAL A 101 3.54 3.13 -5.47
N THR A 102 2.67 2.65 -4.57
CA THR A 102 1.89 3.54 -3.71
C THR A 102 2.76 4.29 -2.70
N LEU A 103 3.76 3.62 -2.11
CA LEU A 103 4.74 4.23 -1.22
C LEU A 103 5.58 5.28 -1.97
N ALA A 104 6.04 4.97 -3.18
CA ALA A 104 6.79 5.89 -4.04
C ALA A 104 5.97 7.15 -4.37
N LEU A 105 4.73 6.97 -4.86
CA LEU A 105 3.82 8.07 -5.19
C LEU A 105 3.60 8.99 -3.98
N ARG A 106 3.47 8.40 -2.79
CA ARG A 106 3.29 9.14 -1.55
C ARG A 106 4.52 9.98 -1.20
N VAL A 107 5.73 9.41 -1.29
CA VAL A 107 6.97 10.17 -1.04
C VAL A 107 7.12 11.30 -2.06
N ILE A 108 6.91 11.02 -3.34
CA ILE A 108 6.98 12.02 -4.41
C ILE A 108 6.00 13.18 -4.12
N ALA A 109 4.77 12.88 -3.72
CA ALA A 109 3.77 13.89 -3.35
C ALA A 109 4.20 14.72 -2.12
N MET A 110 4.75 14.09 -1.08
CA MET A 110 5.22 14.78 0.14
C MET A 110 6.34 15.80 -0.13
N TYR A 111 7.19 15.51 -1.12
CA TYR A 111 8.30 16.35 -1.54
C TYR A 111 7.97 17.26 -2.74
N GLY A 112 6.68 17.39 -3.09
CA GLY A 112 6.20 18.36 -4.08
C GLY A 112 6.71 18.08 -5.49
N PHE A 113 6.87 16.80 -5.87
CA PHE A 113 7.32 16.40 -7.21
C PHE A 113 8.69 16.98 -7.62
N ASN A 114 9.61 17.13 -6.67
CA ASN A 114 10.99 17.50 -6.98
C ASN A 114 11.61 16.47 -7.95
N ARG A 115 12.09 16.94 -9.11
CA ARG A 115 12.60 16.09 -10.21
C ARG A 115 13.70 15.12 -9.78
N MET A 116 14.57 15.50 -8.84
CA MET A 116 15.62 14.62 -8.32
C MET A 116 15.05 13.46 -7.51
N ILE A 117 14.08 13.74 -6.63
CA ILE A 117 13.43 12.73 -5.80
C ILE A 117 12.55 11.83 -6.68
N LEU A 118 11.83 12.42 -7.63
CA LEU A 118 11.05 11.69 -8.63
C LEU A 118 11.93 10.73 -9.44
N LEU A 119 13.04 11.21 -10.00
CA LEU A 119 13.93 10.37 -10.82
C LEU A 119 14.59 9.27 -9.98
N GLY A 120 15.01 9.59 -8.75
CA GLY A 120 15.58 8.62 -7.82
C GLY A 120 14.59 7.51 -7.44
N PHE A 121 13.35 7.87 -7.10
CA PHE A 121 12.31 6.89 -6.78
C PHE A 121 11.87 6.08 -7.99
N LEU A 122 11.72 6.72 -9.15
CA LEU A 122 11.39 6.01 -10.38
C LEU A 122 12.48 4.99 -10.73
N ALA A 123 13.76 5.38 -10.66
CA ALA A 123 14.87 4.48 -10.88
C ALA A 123 14.88 3.33 -9.88
N ALA A 124 14.71 3.62 -8.59
CA ALA A 124 14.64 2.59 -7.54
C ALA A 124 13.49 1.60 -7.79
N THR A 125 12.27 2.08 -8.03
CA THR A 125 11.11 1.22 -8.33
C THR A 125 11.34 0.39 -9.60
N CYS A 126 11.92 0.97 -10.67
CA CYS A 126 12.27 0.21 -11.86
C CYS A 126 13.31 -0.88 -11.57
N THR A 127 14.28 -0.62 -10.70
CA THR A 127 15.26 -1.64 -10.27
C THR A 127 14.58 -2.76 -9.50
N VAL A 128 13.71 -2.46 -8.54
CA VAL A 128 12.98 -3.50 -7.79
C VAL A 128 12.11 -4.34 -8.71
N VAL A 129 11.30 -3.71 -9.56
CA VAL A 129 10.46 -4.41 -10.54
C VAL A 129 11.30 -5.27 -11.48
N GLY A 130 12.43 -4.75 -11.97
CA GLY A 130 13.33 -5.49 -12.86
C GLY A 130 13.91 -6.74 -12.20
N ILE A 131 14.31 -6.65 -10.93
CA ILE A 131 14.84 -7.77 -10.15
C ILE A 131 13.74 -8.80 -9.86
N SER A 132 12.52 -8.35 -9.53
CA SER A 132 11.38 -9.23 -9.32
C SER A 132 10.99 -9.99 -10.60
N LEU A 133 11.00 -9.31 -11.76
CA LEU A 133 10.76 -9.94 -13.06
C LEU A 133 11.86 -10.93 -13.45
N TRP A 134 13.13 -10.60 -13.19
CA TRP A 134 14.24 -11.53 -13.36
C TRP A 134 14.04 -12.78 -12.51
N GLY A 135 13.68 -12.59 -11.24
CA GLY A 135 13.35 -13.68 -10.31
C GLY A 135 12.26 -14.59 -10.87
N LEU A 136 11.15 -14.04 -11.36
CA LEU A 136 10.04 -14.81 -11.95
C LEU A 136 10.46 -15.66 -13.16
N ILE A 137 11.36 -15.15 -14.01
CA ILE A 137 11.81 -15.87 -15.21
C ILE A 137 12.74 -17.02 -14.83
N GLU A 138 13.61 -16.81 -13.84
CA GLU A 138 14.58 -17.82 -13.40
C GLU A 138 13.97 -18.87 -12.44
N TYR A 139 12.86 -18.52 -11.75
CA TYR A 139 12.08 -19.44 -10.90
C TYR A 139 11.25 -20.49 -11.66
N GLY A 140 11.30 -20.49 -13.00
CA GLY A 140 10.62 -21.49 -13.84
C GLY A 140 11.11 -22.93 -13.64
N GLU A 141 12.15 -23.16 -12.84
CA GLU A 141 12.52 -24.49 -12.31
C GLU A 141 12.00 -24.63 -10.88
N HIS A 142 11.01 -25.50 -10.73
CA HIS A 142 10.12 -25.69 -9.58
C HIS A 142 10.86 -25.78 -8.21
N PRO A 143 10.42 -25.05 -7.16
CA PRO A 143 10.80 -25.41 -5.81
C PRO A 143 10.28 -26.82 -5.50
N ASP A 144 11.10 -27.67 -4.87
CA ASP A 144 10.69 -29.01 -4.48
C ASP A 144 9.42 -28.95 -3.61
N LEU A 145 8.26 -29.28 -4.18
CA LEU A 145 7.03 -29.42 -3.42
C LEU A 145 7.11 -30.68 -2.57
N ILE A 146 6.94 -30.52 -1.26
CA ILE A 146 6.86 -31.64 -0.34
C ILE A 146 5.39 -32.00 -0.17
N GLU A 147 4.94 -32.98 -0.95
CA GLU A 147 3.68 -33.68 -0.72
C GLU A 147 3.90 -34.75 0.36
N GLU A 148 3.62 -34.41 1.62
CA GLU A 148 3.53 -35.40 2.69
C GLU A 148 2.09 -35.92 2.82
N PRO A 149 1.85 -37.25 2.82
CA PRO A 149 0.51 -37.82 2.90
C PRO A 149 -0.25 -37.32 4.15
N GLY A 150 -1.32 -36.55 3.92
CA GLY A 150 -2.22 -36.06 4.96
C GLY A 150 -2.16 -34.56 5.25
N LEU A 151 -1.26 -33.80 4.61
CA LEU A 151 -1.26 -32.33 4.65
C LEU A 151 -1.77 -31.77 3.32
N SER A 152 -2.79 -30.90 3.37
CA SER A 152 -3.44 -30.30 2.20
C SER A 152 -2.97 -28.85 1.98
N GLY A 153 -2.70 -28.52 0.70
CA GLY A 153 -2.32 -27.18 0.23
C GLY A 153 -0.89 -27.12 -0.32
N CYS A 154 -0.62 -26.10 -1.15
CA CYS A 154 0.70 -25.85 -1.74
C CYS A 154 1.50 -24.87 -0.87
N HIS A 155 2.70 -25.28 -0.43
CA HIS A 155 3.57 -24.48 0.43
C HIS A 155 4.91 -24.24 -0.26
N PRO A 156 5.36 -22.98 -0.40
CA PRO A 156 6.72 -22.72 -0.85
C PRO A 156 7.68 -23.23 0.22
N ALA A 157 8.47 -24.25 -0.11
CA ALA A 157 9.54 -24.76 0.73
C ALA A 157 10.88 -24.17 0.25
N PHE A 158 11.63 -23.57 1.16
CA PHE A 158 12.94 -22.99 0.84
C PHE A 158 14.03 -23.78 1.54
N SER A 159 14.87 -24.50 0.79
CA SER A 159 15.99 -25.25 1.34
C SER A 159 17.34 -24.66 0.93
N GLY A 160 18.25 -24.50 1.90
CA GLY A 160 19.66 -24.14 1.66
C GLY A 160 19.85 -22.93 0.72
N ALA A 161 20.57 -23.15 -0.39
CA ALA A 161 20.88 -22.11 -1.36
C ALA A 161 19.65 -21.53 -2.09
N ALA A 162 18.53 -22.26 -2.13
CA ALA A 162 17.29 -21.79 -2.76
C ALA A 162 16.63 -20.67 -1.95
N ALA A 163 16.91 -20.54 -0.64
CA ALA A 163 16.41 -19.46 0.21
C ALA A 163 17.13 -18.12 -0.01
N LEU A 164 18.37 -18.15 -0.54
CA LEU A 164 19.19 -16.94 -0.74
C LEU A 164 18.57 -16.00 -1.77
N ARG A 165 18.00 -16.54 -2.85
CA ARG A 165 17.39 -15.75 -3.92
C ARG A 165 16.17 -14.93 -3.43
N PRO A 166 15.12 -15.53 -2.85
CA PRO A 166 14.01 -14.77 -2.31
C PRO A 166 14.46 -13.85 -1.18
N ALA A 167 15.44 -14.25 -0.35
CA ALA A 167 16.03 -13.36 0.66
C ALA A 167 16.60 -12.08 0.05
N THR A 168 17.36 -12.17 -1.06
CA THR A 168 17.91 -10.98 -1.73
C THR A 168 16.82 -10.06 -2.30
N ILE A 169 15.73 -10.61 -2.83
CA ILE A 169 14.61 -9.81 -3.33
C ILE A 169 13.96 -9.05 -2.17
N TRP A 170 13.61 -9.75 -1.08
CA TRP A 170 13.00 -9.12 0.10
C TRP A 170 13.93 -8.15 0.82
N GLU A 171 15.23 -8.36 0.78
CA GLU A 171 16.22 -7.42 1.31
C GLU A 171 16.21 -6.09 0.52
N ILE A 172 16.10 -6.15 -0.80
CA ILE A 172 15.99 -4.95 -1.64
C ILE A 172 14.68 -4.19 -1.33
N ILE A 173 13.58 -4.91 -1.15
CA ILE A 173 12.28 -4.33 -0.75
C ILE A 173 12.41 -3.65 0.63
N LEU A 174 13.04 -4.31 1.59
CA LEU A 174 13.30 -3.74 2.92
C LEU A 174 14.15 -2.46 2.84
N LEU A 175 15.18 -2.45 2.00
CA LEU A 175 16.00 -1.25 1.79
C LEU A 175 15.18 -0.10 1.20
N PHE A 176 14.32 -0.39 0.22
CA PHE A 176 13.39 0.58 -0.34
C PHE A 176 12.47 1.17 0.73
N ASP A 177 11.87 0.33 1.56
CA ASP A 177 10.99 0.75 2.66
C ASP A 177 11.73 1.57 3.72
N CYS A 178 12.98 1.22 4.03
CA CYS A 178 13.81 2.00 4.94
C CYS A 178 14.04 3.42 4.39
N VAL A 179 14.33 3.56 3.10
CA VAL A 179 14.49 4.87 2.45
C VAL A 179 13.20 5.66 2.51
N VAL A 180 12.06 5.04 2.17
CA VAL A 180 10.72 5.66 2.28
C VAL A 180 10.43 6.12 3.70
N PHE A 181 10.69 5.27 4.69
CA PHE A 181 10.47 5.56 6.10
C PHE A 181 11.32 6.74 6.56
N VAL A 182 12.63 6.71 6.30
CA VAL A 182 13.57 7.79 6.66
C VAL A 182 13.15 9.12 6.04
N LEU A 183 12.78 9.13 4.76
CA LEU A 183 12.33 10.34 4.08
C LEU A 183 11.01 10.86 4.62
N THR A 184 10.07 9.97 4.96
CA THR A 184 8.79 10.34 5.58
C THR A 184 9.02 10.96 6.95
N VAL A 185 9.83 10.32 7.79
CA VAL A 185 10.19 10.81 9.12
C VAL A 185 10.92 12.15 9.05
N ARG A 186 11.90 12.29 8.14
CA ARG A 186 12.59 13.55 7.90
C ARG A 186 11.61 14.67 7.54
N ARG A 187 10.66 14.39 6.66
CA ARG A 187 9.65 15.38 6.23
C ARG A 187 8.71 15.76 7.38
N ALA A 188 8.30 14.79 8.19
CA ALA A 188 7.51 15.02 9.39
C ALA A 188 8.24 15.96 10.37
N TYR A 189 9.52 15.69 10.65
CA TYR A 189 10.34 16.56 11.50
C TYR A 189 10.55 17.97 10.93
N GLN A 190 10.70 18.11 9.61
CA GLN A 190 10.79 19.44 8.99
C GLN A 190 9.50 20.24 9.19
N ARG A 191 8.34 19.60 9.04
CA ARG A 191 7.03 20.24 9.22
C ARG A 191 6.76 20.59 10.69
N HIS A 192 7.30 19.80 11.61
CA HIS A 192 7.23 20.02 13.05
C HIS A 192 7.91 21.33 13.52
N SER A 193 8.82 21.89 12.73
CA SER A 193 9.48 23.17 13.07
C SER A 193 8.51 24.37 12.99
N LEU A 194 7.27 24.17 12.54
CA LEU A 194 6.23 25.20 12.47
C LEU A 194 5.43 25.28 13.79
N PRO A 195 5.26 26.47 14.38
CA PRO A 195 4.69 26.67 15.72
C PRO A 195 3.20 26.33 15.90
N LEU A 196 2.50 25.87 14.86
CA LEU A 196 1.06 25.56 14.88
C LEU A 196 0.72 24.12 15.30
N TYR A 197 1.70 23.27 15.61
CA TYR A 197 1.49 21.83 15.82
C TYR A 197 1.63 21.43 17.32
N SER A 198 0.50 21.30 18.02
CA SER A 198 0.45 20.84 19.43
C SER A 198 -0.37 19.52 19.56
N GLY A 199 0.16 18.52 20.27
CA GLY A 199 -0.46 17.18 20.42
C GLY A 199 0.49 16.14 21.05
N SER A 200 0.06 14.89 21.30
CA SER A 200 0.96 13.83 21.81
C SER A 200 1.88 13.26 20.71
N LEU A 201 3.06 12.73 21.03
CA LEU A 201 4.02 12.22 20.03
C LEU A 201 3.44 11.09 19.16
N VAL A 202 2.70 10.15 19.76
CA VAL A 202 2.04 9.04 19.04
C VAL A 202 0.96 9.56 18.11
N GLN A 203 0.10 10.47 18.59
CA GLN A 203 -0.95 11.08 17.76
C GLN A 203 -0.32 11.82 16.56
N ARG A 204 0.79 12.53 16.78
CA ARG A 204 1.55 13.18 15.70
C ARG A 204 2.10 12.18 14.68
N MET A 205 2.72 11.08 15.14
CA MET A 205 3.29 10.06 14.25
C MET A 205 2.24 9.31 13.42
N VAL A 206 1.05 9.11 13.99
CA VAL A 206 -0.11 8.53 13.29
C VAL A 206 -0.67 9.52 12.28
N THR A 207 -0.84 10.80 12.66
CA THR A 207 -1.35 11.85 11.76
C THR A 207 -0.42 12.09 10.57
N ASP A 208 0.89 12.09 10.79
CA ASP A 208 1.88 12.22 9.71
C ASP A 208 2.05 10.92 8.90
N GLY A 209 1.52 9.82 9.44
CA GLY A 209 1.56 8.50 8.83
C GLY A 209 2.88 7.75 8.99
N SER A 210 3.89 8.35 9.62
CA SER A 210 5.21 7.76 9.88
C SER A 210 5.15 6.42 10.63
N MET A 211 4.20 6.25 11.55
CA MET A 211 4.03 5.01 12.30
C MET A 211 3.67 3.82 11.39
N TYR A 212 2.86 4.06 10.34
CA TYR A 212 2.47 3.02 9.39
C TYR A 212 3.70 2.48 8.64
N PHE A 213 4.55 3.38 8.14
CA PHE A 213 5.80 3.00 7.47
C PHE A 213 6.76 2.26 8.40
N GLY A 214 6.82 2.65 9.68
CA GLY A 214 7.64 1.93 10.66
C GLY A 214 7.18 0.49 10.86
N ILE A 215 5.87 0.24 10.92
CA ILE A 215 5.31 -1.12 11.02
C ILE A 215 5.62 -1.93 9.75
N ILE A 216 5.55 -1.32 8.56
CA ILE A 216 5.91 -1.96 7.30
C ILE A 216 7.38 -2.41 7.31
N VAL A 217 8.31 -1.50 7.63
CA VAL A 217 9.76 -1.81 7.72
C VAL A 217 10.03 -2.94 8.72
N LEU A 218 9.39 -2.92 9.89
CA LEU A 218 9.57 -3.96 10.90
C LEU A 218 9.02 -5.32 10.45
N SER A 219 7.90 -5.31 9.72
CA SER A 219 7.30 -6.54 9.17
C SER A 219 8.18 -7.12 8.07
N ASN A 220 8.71 -6.28 7.17
CA ASN A 220 9.64 -6.70 6.12
C ASN A 220 10.99 -7.17 6.70
N LEU A 221 11.48 -6.55 7.77
CA LEU A 221 12.65 -7.03 8.49
C LEU A 221 12.40 -8.41 9.10
N ALA A 222 11.24 -8.63 9.74
CA ALA A 222 10.87 -9.94 10.26
C ALA A 222 10.78 -10.99 9.15
N ASN A 223 10.28 -10.62 7.96
CA ASN A 223 10.26 -11.50 6.80
C ASN A 223 11.66 -11.87 6.31
N VAL A 224 12.55 -10.90 6.13
CA VAL A 224 13.94 -11.14 5.73
C VAL A 224 14.65 -12.03 6.76
N LEU A 225 14.47 -11.77 8.05
CA LEU A 225 15.01 -12.63 9.10
C LEU A 225 14.45 -14.05 9.03
N SER A 226 13.16 -14.22 8.74
CA SER A 226 12.55 -15.55 8.56
C SER A 226 13.15 -16.33 7.39
N LEU A 227 13.60 -15.66 6.33
CA LEU A 227 14.25 -16.31 5.18
C LEU A 227 15.69 -16.77 5.49
N TYR A 228 16.39 -16.09 6.39
CA TYR A 228 17.75 -16.45 6.79
C TYR A 228 17.81 -17.42 7.97
N LEU A 229 16.87 -17.30 8.91
CA LEU A 229 16.85 -18.06 10.16
C LEU A 229 15.85 -19.21 10.15
N GLY A 230 14.87 -19.18 9.24
CA GLY A 230 13.83 -20.19 9.16
C GLY A 230 14.32 -21.46 8.48
N ASP A 231 13.91 -22.58 9.05
CA ASP A 231 14.02 -23.89 8.40
C ASP A 231 13.05 -24.00 7.21
N LEU A 232 13.02 -25.16 6.56
CA LEU A 232 12.37 -25.44 5.26
C LEU A 232 10.97 -24.80 5.04
N LEU A 233 10.09 -24.88 6.04
CA LEU A 233 8.71 -24.34 5.98
C LEU A 233 8.55 -22.98 6.68
N LEU A 234 9.55 -22.56 7.45
CA LEU A 234 9.56 -21.27 8.16
C LEU A 234 10.25 -20.18 7.33
N GLY A 235 11.03 -20.55 6.31
CA GLY A 235 11.58 -19.64 5.32
C GLY A 235 10.48 -18.76 4.69
N GLY A 236 10.53 -17.46 4.89
CA GLY A 236 9.57 -16.52 4.29
C GLY A 236 8.15 -16.61 4.87
N LEU A 237 7.98 -17.20 6.07
CA LEU A 237 6.69 -17.35 6.75
C LEU A 237 5.93 -16.02 6.89
N MET A 238 6.66 -14.90 6.96
CA MET A 238 6.10 -13.58 7.23
C MET A 238 5.79 -12.80 5.96
N SER A 239 6.14 -13.31 4.78
CA SER A 239 5.96 -12.62 3.49
C SER A 239 4.50 -12.26 3.28
N TRP A 240 3.62 -13.27 3.34
CA TRP A 240 2.18 -13.11 3.18
C TRP A 240 1.58 -12.15 4.22
N PHE A 241 1.96 -12.31 5.49
CA PHE A 241 1.52 -11.43 6.56
C PHE A 241 1.92 -9.98 6.27
N THR A 242 3.16 -9.78 5.84
CA THR A 242 3.73 -8.46 5.56
C THR A 242 3.04 -7.80 4.38
N THR A 243 2.82 -8.51 3.27
CA THR A 243 2.07 -8.01 2.11
C THR A 243 0.67 -7.52 2.53
N ASN A 244 -0.07 -8.34 3.27
CA ASN A 244 -1.42 -8.01 3.73
C ASN A 244 -1.44 -6.83 4.72
N MET A 245 -0.48 -6.80 5.65
CA MET A 245 -0.31 -5.70 6.58
C MET A 245 0.00 -4.40 5.84
N SER A 246 0.94 -4.42 4.90
CA SER A 246 1.31 -3.27 4.07
C SER A 246 0.13 -2.72 3.28
N LEU A 247 -0.66 -3.60 2.64
CA LEU A 247 -1.89 -3.20 1.93
C LEU A 247 -2.90 -2.51 2.86
N ALA A 248 -3.18 -3.09 4.03
CA ALA A 248 -4.10 -2.51 5.01
C ALA A 248 -3.62 -1.13 5.50
N LEU A 249 -2.34 -1.01 5.87
CA LEU A 249 -1.76 0.23 6.38
C LEU A 249 -1.74 1.32 5.30
N ILE A 250 -1.38 0.97 4.06
CA ILE A 250 -1.42 1.92 2.93
C ILE A 250 -2.85 2.39 2.64
N CYS A 251 -3.83 1.48 2.65
CA CYS A 251 -5.24 1.86 2.44
C CYS A 251 -5.73 2.83 3.52
N ARG A 252 -5.48 2.54 4.81
CA ARG A 252 -5.78 3.47 5.92
C ARG A 252 -5.15 4.83 5.69
N LEU A 253 -3.89 4.81 5.31
CA LEU A 253 -3.08 5.99 5.14
C LEU A 253 -3.55 6.87 3.96
N MET A 254 -4.02 6.25 2.87
CA MET A 254 -4.68 6.93 1.77
C MET A 254 -6.06 7.49 2.19
N LEU A 255 -6.83 6.73 2.98
CA LEU A 255 -8.14 7.15 3.44
C LEU A 255 -8.06 8.36 4.38
N ASN A 256 -7.12 8.36 5.34
CA ASN A 256 -6.85 9.48 6.23
C ASN A 256 -6.51 10.77 5.45
N LEU A 257 -5.82 10.66 4.32
CA LEU A 257 -5.49 11.80 3.46
C LEU A 257 -6.73 12.36 2.75
N HIS A 258 -7.64 11.49 2.27
CA HIS A 258 -8.89 11.91 1.66
C HIS A 258 -9.82 12.60 2.68
N GLU A 259 -9.90 12.05 3.89
CA GLU A 259 -10.64 12.67 5.00
C GLU A 259 -10.08 14.05 5.33
N ALA A 260 -8.76 14.17 5.52
CA ALA A 260 -8.12 15.46 5.80
C ALA A 260 -8.34 16.48 4.67
N GLY A 261 -8.26 16.04 3.41
CA GLY A 261 -8.54 16.90 2.25
C GLY A 261 -10.00 17.39 2.20
N ALA A 262 -10.96 16.52 2.53
CA ALA A 262 -12.38 16.88 2.57
C ALA A 262 -12.67 17.92 3.68
N HIS A 263 -12.04 17.78 4.85
CA HIS A 263 -12.16 18.76 5.93
C HIS A 263 -11.50 20.11 5.59
N GLY A 264 -10.36 20.10 4.90
CA GLY A 264 -9.73 21.33 4.41
C GLY A 264 -10.62 22.10 3.43
N VAL A 265 -11.21 21.42 2.46
CA VAL A 265 -12.15 22.03 1.49
C VAL A 265 -13.41 22.55 2.16
N ALA A 266 -13.95 21.81 3.15
CA ALA A 266 -15.13 22.25 3.90
C ALA A 266 -14.86 23.47 4.78
N SER A 267 -13.63 23.64 5.29
CA SER A 267 -13.23 24.79 6.10
C SER A 267 -12.88 26.04 5.28
N GLU A 268 -12.51 25.88 4.00
CA GLU A 268 -12.27 26.98 3.06
C GLU A 268 -13.54 27.44 2.33
N ALA A 269 -14.60 26.63 2.31
CA ALA A 269 -15.92 27.13 1.95
C ALA A 269 -16.37 28.11 3.05
N PRO A 270 -16.54 29.42 2.76
CA PRO A 270 -17.16 30.29 3.74
C PRO A 270 -18.51 29.69 4.09
N GLU A 271 -18.91 29.78 5.36
CA GLU A 271 -20.31 29.71 5.76
C GLU A 271 -21.10 30.79 4.99
N ALA A 272 -21.37 30.54 3.71
CA ALA A 272 -22.56 31.05 3.07
C ALA A 272 -23.69 30.22 3.68
N THR A 273 -24.10 30.62 4.88
CA THR A 273 -25.48 30.45 5.31
C THR A 273 -26.33 30.94 4.14
N LEU A 274 -26.84 29.98 3.39
CA LEU A 274 -27.65 30.19 2.21
C LEU A 274 -29.01 30.66 2.72
N ASP A 275 -29.07 31.94 3.13
CA ASP A 275 -30.31 32.63 3.45
C ASP A 275 -31.10 32.75 2.14
N LEU A 276 -31.96 31.77 1.92
CA LEU A 276 -32.82 31.59 0.76
C LEU A 276 -33.94 32.66 0.67
N HIS A 277 -33.73 33.86 1.25
CA HIS A 277 -34.74 34.90 1.36
C HIS A 277 -34.37 36.24 0.69
N SER A 278 -33.20 36.38 0.05
CA SER A 278 -32.82 37.66 -0.57
C SER A 278 -32.34 37.58 -2.02
N ILE A 279 -32.90 36.68 -2.83
CA ILE A 279 -32.77 36.79 -4.29
C ILE A 279 -33.73 37.89 -4.79
N ARG A 280 -33.30 39.15 -4.72
CA ARG A 280 -33.86 40.22 -5.54
C ARG A 280 -33.08 40.25 -6.85
N PHE A 281 -33.75 39.89 -7.95
CA PHE A 281 -33.26 40.10 -9.30
C PHE A 281 -33.19 41.60 -9.59
N ALA A 282 -31.98 42.14 -9.74
CA ALA A 282 -31.79 43.43 -10.39
C ALA A 282 -31.81 43.21 -11.90
N MET A 283 -32.86 43.69 -12.58
CA MET A 283 -32.84 43.85 -14.04
C MET A 283 -31.97 45.06 -14.41
N PRO A 284 -31.12 44.98 -15.45
CA PRO A 284 -30.44 46.14 -15.99
C PRO A 284 -31.42 47.03 -16.76
N ARG A 285 -31.43 48.32 -16.44
CA ARG A 285 -32.20 49.37 -17.12
C ARG A 285 -31.45 49.76 -18.39
N SER A 286 -32.07 49.64 -19.56
CA SER A 286 -31.50 50.12 -20.82
C SER A 286 -31.53 51.65 -20.85
N GLU A 287 -30.37 52.29 -20.94
CA GLU A 287 -30.28 53.70 -21.33
C GLU A 287 -30.46 53.79 -22.85
N GLY A 288 -31.46 54.59 -23.24
CA GLY A 288 -31.76 54.91 -24.62
C GLY A 288 -30.71 55.83 -25.21
N ALA A 289 -30.46 55.61 -26.50
CA ALA A 289 -29.78 56.55 -27.35
C ALA A 289 -30.60 57.84 -27.46
N ASP A 290 -29.94 58.99 -27.33
CA ASP A 290 -30.30 60.19 -28.09
C ASP A 290 -29.00 60.92 -28.46
N VAL A 291 -28.88 61.14 -29.77
CA VAL A 291 -27.83 61.89 -30.46
C VAL A 291 -28.34 63.31 -30.62
N GLU A 292 -27.61 64.32 -30.13
CA GLU A 292 -27.78 65.69 -30.62
C GLU A 292 -26.44 66.45 -30.61
N TYR A 293 -26.28 67.26 -31.65
CA TYR A 293 -25.06 67.82 -32.21
C TYR A 293 -25.02 69.32 -31.90
N SER A 294 -23.89 69.89 -31.44
CA SER A 294 -23.48 71.24 -31.84
C SER A 294 -22.05 71.58 -31.43
N MET A 295 -21.39 72.23 -32.38
CA MET A 295 -20.09 72.91 -32.38
C MET A 295 -20.06 74.11 -31.42
N ASP A 296 -18.84 74.65 -31.21
CA ASP A 296 -18.41 75.92 -30.57
C ASP A 296 -17.66 75.65 -29.24
N GLU A 297 -16.47 76.16 -28.93
CA GLU A 297 -15.63 77.23 -29.48
C GLU A 297 -14.20 77.05 -28.88
N ILE A 298 -13.15 77.27 -29.67
CA ILE A 298 -11.76 77.39 -29.20
C ILE A 298 -11.40 78.88 -29.26
N VAL A 299 -11.30 79.58 -28.13
CA VAL A 299 -10.38 80.72 -27.90
C VAL A 299 -10.19 80.95 -26.39
N GLU A 300 -9.01 80.61 -25.85
CA GLU A 300 -8.05 81.53 -25.21
C GLU A 300 -6.76 80.79 -24.84
#